data_AF-A0A7Y1SPN0-F1
#
_entry.id   AF-A0A7Y1SPN0-F1
#
_cell.length_a   1.000
_cell.length_b   1.000
_cell.length_c   1.000
_cell.angle_alpha   90.00
_cell.angle_beta   90.00
_cell.angle_gamma   90.00
#
_symmetry.space_group_name_H-M   'P 1'
#
loop_
_entity.id
_entity.type
_entity.pdbx_description
1 polymer ?
#
loop_
_entity_poly.entity_id
_entity_poly.type
_entity_poly.pdbx_seq_one_letter_code
_entity_poly.pdbx_strand_id
1 'polypeptide(L)'
;MNITGAIAALEQAVNQQVMIAGGDPAVEGAARAVIGAIEPAMKQIALDFAEQTAFEVGAQLPDHEIEVVILDGEPALRVRAAEAEAREVASGDYEARLTLRLPEVLKSLVEENAGQSGDSVNTWVVKQLSSKTRKRADRGGKVTGSFEL
;
A
#
# COMPACT_ATOMS: atom_id res chain seq x y z
N MET A 1 8.42 -8.15 6.63
CA MET A 1 9.83 -8.53 6.36
C MET A 1 10.35 -9.20 7.61
N ASN A 2 10.91 -10.41 7.52
CA ASN A 2 11.35 -11.17 8.69
C ASN A 2 12.79 -10.76 9.10
N ILE A 3 12.90 -9.64 9.81
CA ILE A 3 14.19 -9.09 10.25
C ILE A 3 14.77 -9.96 11.36
N THR A 4 13.93 -10.41 12.29
CA THR A 4 14.37 -11.26 13.41
C THR A 4 14.99 -12.55 12.92
N GLY A 5 14.38 -13.19 11.92
CA GLY A 5 14.93 -14.37 11.26
C GLY A 5 16.23 -14.10 10.50
N ALA A 6 16.34 -12.94 9.85
CA ALA A 6 17.59 -12.54 9.18
C ALA A 6 18.74 -12.30 10.18
N ILE A 7 18.46 -11.69 11.33
CA ILE A 7 19.44 -11.51 12.42
C ILE A 7 19.85 -12.87 12.99
N ALA A 8 18.91 -13.77 13.26
CA ALA A 8 19.21 -15.11 13.76
C ALA A 8 20.06 -15.92 12.78
N ALA A 9 19.80 -15.79 11.47
CA ALA A 9 20.61 -16.42 10.43
C ALA A 9 22.03 -15.84 10.38
N LEU A 10 22.17 -14.51 10.54
CA LEU A 10 23.46 -13.84 10.64
C LEU A 10 24.25 -14.30 11.88
N GLU A 11 23.61 -14.35 13.04
CA GLU A 11 24.19 -14.86 14.28
C GLU A 11 24.70 -16.29 14.11
N GLN A 12 23.89 -17.17 13.53
CA GLN A 12 24.29 -18.55 13.26
C GLN A 12 25.49 -18.62 12.32
N ALA A 13 25.48 -17.84 11.23
CA ALA A 13 26.58 -17.81 10.27
C ALA A 13 27.89 -17.31 10.91
N VAL A 14 27.81 -16.24 11.71
CA VAL A 14 28.98 -15.70 12.44
C VAL A 14 29.49 -16.72 13.45
N ASN A 15 28.61 -17.34 14.24
CA ASN A 15 29.01 -18.35 15.22
C ASN A 15 29.70 -19.56 14.57
N GLN A 16 29.25 -19.99 13.40
CA GLN A 16 29.94 -21.04 12.63
C GLN A 16 31.38 -20.63 12.28
N GLN A 17 31.61 -19.38 11.88
CA GLN A 17 32.96 -18.89 11.58
C GLN A 17 33.83 -18.78 12.82
N VAL A 18 33.27 -18.34 13.95
CA VAL A 18 34.01 -18.25 15.23
C VAL A 18 34.44 -19.64 15.73
N MET A 19 33.62 -20.66 15.53
CA MET A 19 33.99 -22.05 15.87
C MET A 19 35.17 -22.55 15.04
N ILE A 20 35.27 -22.17 13.76
CA ILE A 20 36.41 -22.50 12.90
C ILE A 20 37.69 -21.81 13.40
N ALA A 21 37.58 -20.63 14.01
CA ALA A 21 38.70 -19.89 14.60
C ALA A 21 39.21 -20.46 15.94
N GLY A 22 38.69 -21.61 16.40
CA GLY A 22 39.19 -22.32 17.57
C GLY A 22 38.65 -21.85 18.92
N GLY A 23 37.57 -21.06 18.94
CA GLY A 23 36.87 -20.67 20.18
C GLY A 23 37.61 -19.65 21.04
N ASP A 24 38.34 -18.71 20.42
CA ASP A 24 38.97 -17.60 21.13
C ASP A 24 37.90 -16.70 21.78
N PRO A 25 37.90 -16.52 23.12
CA PRO A 25 36.94 -15.67 23.83
C PRO A 25 36.94 -14.21 23.37
N ALA A 26 38.09 -13.68 22.90
CA ALA A 26 38.19 -12.34 22.36
C ALA A 26 37.43 -12.22 21.03
N VAL A 27 37.51 -13.24 20.19
CA VAL A 27 36.80 -13.31 18.90
C VAL A 27 35.30 -13.46 19.12
N GLU A 28 34.89 -14.30 20.07
CA GLU A 28 33.48 -14.42 20.46
C GLU A 28 32.91 -13.10 20.99
N GLY A 29 33.67 -12.40 21.84
CA GLY A 29 33.28 -11.10 22.38
C GLY A 29 33.11 -10.05 21.29
N ALA A 30 34.07 -9.98 20.35
CA ALA A 30 34.00 -9.08 19.21
C ALA A 30 32.80 -9.39 18.29
N ALA A 31 32.53 -10.67 18.00
CA ALA A 31 31.41 -11.10 17.19
C ALA A 31 30.06 -10.65 17.78
N ARG A 32 29.84 -10.88 19.08
CA ARG A 32 28.62 -10.45 19.78
C ARG A 32 28.47 -8.93 19.77
N ALA A 33 29.56 -8.19 19.99
CA ALA A 33 29.54 -6.73 19.96
C ALA A 33 29.18 -6.19 18.57
N VAL A 34 29.73 -6.76 17.50
CA VAL A 34 29.44 -6.37 16.12
C VAL A 34 27.99 -6.65 15.75
N ILE A 35 27.47 -7.84 16.08
CA ILE A 35 26.07 -8.19 15.80
C ILE A 35 25.12 -7.22 16.51
N GLY A 36 25.33 -6.98 17.80
CA GLY A 36 24.50 -6.03 18.57
C GLY A 36 24.60 -4.59 18.05
N ALA A 37 25.74 -4.19 17.50
CA ALA A 37 25.92 -2.87 16.89
C ALA A 37 25.26 -2.72 15.52
N ILE A 38 25.14 -3.80 14.73
CA ILE A 38 24.58 -3.78 13.37
C ILE A 38 23.06 -3.94 13.38
N GLU A 39 22.47 -4.58 14.40
CA GLU A 39 21.02 -4.80 14.49
C GLU A 39 20.18 -3.52 14.25
N PRO A 40 20.47 -2.35 14.87
CA PRO A 40 19.72 -1.12 14.62
C PRO A 40 19.81 -0.65 13.15
N ALA A 41 20.98 -0.80 12.53
CA ALA A 41 21.17 -0.42 11.13
C ALA A 41 20.40 -1.34 10.19
N MET A 42 20.35 -2.65 10.47
CA MET A 42 19.53 -3.61 9.71
C MET A 42 18.04 -3.27 9.80
N LYS A 43 17.56 -2.90 10.99
CA LYS A 43 16.16 -2.46 11.18
C LYS A 43 15.85 -1.22 10.34
N GLN A 44 16.75 -0.25 10.32
CA GLN A 44 16.58 0.96 9.50
C GLN A 44 16.54 0.63 8.01
N ILE A 45 17.51 -0.14 7.51
CA ILE A 45 17.56 -0.55 6.09
C ILE A 45 16.29 -1.29 5.69
N ALA A 46 15.76 -2.14 6.58
CA ALA A 46 14.52 -2.86 6.32
C ALA A 46 13.30 -1.94 6.23
N LEU A 47 13.25 -0.86 7.03
CA LEU A 47 12.20 0.15 6.94
C LEU A 47 12.32 0.94 5.64
N ASP A 48 13.50 1.45 5.31
CA ASP A 48 13.75 2.21 4.07
C ASP A 48 13.38 1.38 2.84
N PHE A 49 13.76 0.10 2.83
CA PHE A 49 13.40 -0.83 1.76
C PHE A 49 11.90 -1.11 1.70
N ALA A 50 11.22 -1.23 2.84
CA ALA A 50 9.76 -1.39 2.88
C ALA A 50 9.05 -0.15 2.34
N GLU A 51 9.51 1.06 2.67
CA GLU A 51 8.98 2.32 2.15
C GLU A 51 9.15 2.43 0.64
N GLN A 52 10.35 2.13 0.13
CA GLN A 52 10.60 2.09 -1.31
C GLN A 52 9.70 1.06 -2.00
N THR A 53 9.57 -0.14 -1.43
CA THR A 53 8.70 -1.19 -1.97
C THR A 53 7.23 -0.75 -1.98
N ALA A 54 6.76 -0.09 -0.91
CA ALA A 54 5.40 0.42 -0.83
C ALA A 54 5.13 1.42 -1.96
N PHE A 55 6.08 2.32 -2.24
CA PHE A 55 5.98 3.27 -3.34
C PHE A 55 5.95 2.58 -4.72
N GLU A 56 6.87 1.65 -4.97
CA GLU A 56 6.96 0.92 -6.24
C GLU A 56 5.74 0.03 -6.51
N VAL A 57 5.22 -0.64 -5.47
CA VAL A 57 4.01 -1.48 -5.57
C VAL A 57 2.76 -0.61 -5.68
N GLY A 58 2.69 0.51 -4.96
CA GLY A 58 1.60 1.47 -5.05
C GLY A 58 1.46 2.05 -6.46
N ALA A 59 2.59 2.35 -7.12
CA ALA A 59 2.60 2.79 -8.52
C ALA A 59 2.03 1.74 -9.50
N GLN A 60 2.03 0.46 -9.14
CA GLN A 60 1.49 -0.64 -9.96
C GLN A 60 0.03 -0.98 -9.62
N LEU A 61 -0.48 -0.52 -8.48
CA LEU A 61 -1.82 -0.80 -7.98
C LEU A 61 -2.59 0.51 -7.73
N PRO A 62 -3.02 1.23 -8.78
CA PRO A 62 -3.59 2.59 -8.65
C PRO A 62 -4.92 2.65 -7.86
N ASP A 63 -5.64 1.53 -7.76
CA ASP A 63 -6.89 1.43 -6.98
C ASP A 63 -6.64 1.02 -5.51
N HIS A 64 -5.37 0.88 -5.10
CA HIS A 64 -4.99 0.43 -3.76
C HIS A 64 -3.96 1.37 -3.13
N GLU A 65 -4.08 1.55 -1.82
CA GLU A 65 -3.10 2.24 -0.99
C GLU A 65 -2.20 1.19 -0.33
N ILE A 66 -0.89 1.38 -0.44
CA ILE A 66 0.11 0.50 0.18
C ILE A 66 0.74 1.25 1.35
N GLU A 67 0.44 0.81 2.57
CA GLU A 67 1.00 1.37 3.79
C GLU A 67 2.12 0.49 4.33
N VAL A 68 3.17 1.11 4.85
CA VAL A 68 4.16 0.42 5.69
C VAL A 68 3.67 0.46 7.13
N VAL A 69 3.57 -0.71 7.76
CA VAL A 69 3.04 -0.86 9.12
C VAL A 69 3.99 -1.68 9.94
N ILE A 70 4.11 -1.37 11.23
CA ILE A 70 4.92 -2.17 12.14
C ILE A 70 4.01 -3.20 12.83
N LEU A 71 4.31 -4.48 12.64
CA LEU A 71 3.64 -5.61 13.29
C LEU A 71 4.71 -6.40 14.05
N ASP A 72 4.51 -6.59 15.35
CA ASP A 72 5.47 -7.30 16.23
C ASP A 72 6.90 -6.73 16.17
N GLY A 73 7.04 -5.43 15.92
CA GLY A 73 8.33 -4.77 15.78
C GLY A 73 9.00 -4.93 14.40
N GLU A 74 8.32 -5.55 13.43
CA GLU A 74 8.80 -5.75 12.07
C GLU A 74 7.98 -4.92 11.05
N PRO A 75 8.62 -4.32 10.04
CA PRO A 75 7.93 -3.64 8.95
C PRO A 75 7.23 -4.65 8.04
N ALA A 76 5.97 -4.36 7.74
CA ALA A 76 5.12 -5.13 6.85
C ALA A 76 4.35 -4.19 5.91
N LEU A 77 3.98 -4.69 4.73
CA LEU A 77 3.16 -3.95 3.77
C LEU A 77 1.70 -4.32 4.00
N ARG A 78 0.86 -3.31 4.19
CA ARG A 78 -0.60 -3.45 4.23
C ARG A 78 -1.18 -2.85 2.96
N VAL A 79 -1.93 -3.66 2.23
CA VAL A 79 -2.69 -3.23 1.07
C VAL A 79 -4.11 -2.89 1.51
N ARG A 80 -4.57 -1.69 1.22
CA ARG A 80 -5.98 -1.30 1.38
C ARG A 80 -6.53 -0.93 0.01
N ALA A 81 -7.80 -1.20 -0.23
CA ALA A 81 -8.49 -0.54 -1.35
C ALA A 81 -8.43 0.97 -1.07
N ALA A 82 -8.10 1.77 -2.09
CA ALA A 82 -8.12 3.23 -1.98
C ALA A 82 -9.57 3.72 -1.88
N GLU A 83 -10.18 3.58 -0.69
CA GLU A 83 -11.55 4.00 -0.40
C GLU A 83 -11.63 5.50 -0.03
N ALA A 84 -10.49 6.19 -0.02
CA ALA A 84 -10.38 7.62 0.26
C ALA A 84 -10.71 8.45 -0.98
N GLU A 85 -12.01 8.59 -1.27
CA GLU A 85 -12.60 9.77 -1.93
C GLU A 85 -14.13 9.62 -2.05
N ALA A 86 -14.71 8.43 -1.80
CA ALA A 86 -16.17 8.30 -1.70
C ALA A 86 -16.75 9.15 -0.54
N ARG A 87 -15.93 9.46 0.47
CA ARG A 87 -16.31 10.33 1.59
C ARG A 87 -16.22 11.82 1.24
N GLU A 88 -15.24 12.26 0.46
CA GLU A 88 -15.15 13.66 0.00
C GLU A 88 -16.19 13.99 -1.09
N VAL A 89 -16.49 13.06 -1.99
CA VAL A 89 -17.57 13.23 -2.98
C VAL A 89 -18.95 13.32 -2.28
N ALA A 90 -19.09 12.74 -1.09
CA ALA A 90 -20.31 12.81 -0.29
C ALA A 90 -20.38 14.02 0.66
N SER A 91 -19.24 14.67 0.99
CA SER A 91 -19.18 15.75 1.99
C SER A 91 -18.92 17.15 1.44
N GLY A 92 -18.66 17.30 0.14
CA GLY A 92 -18.59 18.61 -0.51
C GLY A 92 -19.98 19.15 -0.84
N ASP A 93 -20.18 20.45 -0.61
CA ASP A 93 -21.31 21.27 -1.09
C ASP A 93 -21.39 21.25 -2.63
N TYR A 94 -21.77 20.11 -3.21
CA TYR A 94 -21.94 19.97 -4.65
C TYR A 94 -23.42 20.22 -5.01
N GLU A 95 -23.67 21.39 -5.59
CA GLU A 95 -25.02 21.93 -5.91
C GLU A 95 -25.66 21.30 -7.17
N ALA A 96 -24.95 20.41 -7.89
CA ALA A 96 -25.43 19.87 -9.15
C ALA A 96 -26.48 18.75 -8.96
N ARG A 97 -27.75 19.05 -9.28
CA ARG A 97 -28.85 18.07 -9.29
C ARG A 97 -29.05 17.51 -10.70
N LEU A 98 -29.12 16.18 -10.81
CA LEU A 98 -29.34 15.47 -12.06
C LEU A 98 -30.65 14.66 -12.00
N THR A 99 -31.56 14.91 -12.96
CA THR A 99 -32.78 14.11 -13.14
C THR A 99 -32.65 13.25 -14.39
N LEU A 100 -32.72 11.92 -14.23
CA LEU A 100 -32.58 10.95 -15.32
C LEU A 100 -33.91 10.24 -15.61
N ARG A 101 -34.22 10.05 -16.89
CA ARG A 101 -35.30 9.15 -17.31
C ARG A 101 -34.69 7.81 -17.68
N LEU A 102 -34.92 6.80 -16.84
CA LEU A 102 -34.39 5.45 -17.01
C LEU A 102 -35.50 4.50 -17.51
N PRO A 103 -35.17 3.49 -18.32
CA PRO A 103 -36.05 2.35 -18.54
C PRO A 103 -36.33 1.61 -17.23
N GLU A 104 -37.54 1.05 -17.08
CA GLU A 104 -37.98 0.40 -15.83
C GLU A 104 -37.01 -0.70 -15.36
N VAL A 105 -36.56 -1.53 -16.30
CA VAL A 105 -35.61 -2.62 -16.02
C VAL A 105 -34.30 -2.10 -15.42
N LEU A 106 -33.80 -0.97 -15.91
CA LEU A 106 -32.55 -0.39 -15.41
C LEU A 106 -32.72 0.19 -14.01
N LYS A 107 -33.87 0.82 -13.74
CA LYS A 107 -34.20 1.31 -12.39
C LYS A 107 -34.23 0.17 -11.37
N SER A 108 -34.89 -0.95 -11.68
CA SER A 108 -34.96 -2.10 -10.78
C SER A 108 -33.58 -2.70 -10.47
N LEU A 109 -32.72 -2.83 -11.49
CA LEU A 109 -31.35 -3.33 -11.30
C LEU A 109 -30.54 -2.41 -10.38
N VAL A 110 -30.68 -1.09 -10.53
CA VAL A 110 -29.98 -0.12 -9.68
C VAL A 110 -30.45 -0.23 -8.22
N GLU A 111 -31.76 -0.34 -7.99
CA GLU A 111 -32.34 -0.49 -6.64
C GLU A 111 -31.88 -1.79 -5.96
N GLU A 112 -31.84 -2.89 -6.71
CA GLU A 112 -31.38 -4.19 -6.20
C GLU A 112 -29.90 -4.16 -5.81
N ASN A 113 -29.03 -3.67 -6.69
CA ASN A 113 -27.59 -3.63 -6.42
C ASN A 113 -27.25 -2.65 -5.29
N ALA A 114 -27.96 -1.52 -5.18
CA ALA A 114 -27.85 -0.62 -4.05
C ALA A 114 -28.24 -1.32 -2.74
N GLY A 115 -29.36 -2.05 -2.73
CA GLY A 115 -29.84 -2.83 -1.59
C GLY A 115 -28.85 -3.92 -1.14
N GLN A 116 -28.27 -4.67 -2.09
CA GLN A 116 -27.25 -5.68 -1.79
C GLN A 116 -25.98 -5.09 -1.18
N SER A 117 -25.64 -3.83 -1.53
CA SER A 117 -24.48 -3.12 -1.00
C SER A 117 -24.75 -2.42 0.34
N GLY A 118 -26.00 -2.45 0.84
CA GLY A 118 -26.42 -1.68 2.02
C GLY A 118 -26.38 -0.16 1.82
N ASP A 119 -26.30 0.29 0.56
CA ASP A 119 -26.18 1.70 0.19
C ASP A 119 -27.55 2.27 -0.24
N SER A 120 -27.74 3.59 -0.09
CA SER A 120 -28.84 4.26 -0.79
C SER A 120 -28.60 4.23 -2.30
N VAL A 121 -29.67 4.26 -3.10
CA VAL A 121 -29.55 4.36 -4.57
C VAL A 121 -28.66 5.52 -4.99
N ASN A 122 -28.79 6.68 -4.33
CA ASN A 122 -27.95 7.84 -4.62
C ASN A 122 -26.47 7.55 -4.34
N THR A 123 -26.16 7.00 -3.16
CA THR A 123 -24.79 6.64 -2.77
C THR A 123 -24.19 5.63 -3.74
N TRP A 124 -24.95 4.61 -4.11
CA TRP A 124 -24.51 3.56 -5.02
C TRP A 124 -24.25 4.10 -6.43
N VAL A 125 -25.15 4.92 -6.98
CA VAL A 125 -24.97 5.56 -8.30
C VAL A 125 -23.75 6.47 -8.31
N VAL A 126 -23.56 7.28 -7.26
CA VAL A 126 -22.38 8.15 -7.12
C VAL A 126 -21.08 7.32 -7.09
N LYS A 127 -21.03 6.23 -6.31
CA LYS A 127 -19.89 5.29 -6.27
C LYS A 127 -19.60 4.67 -7.64
N GLN A 128 -20.64 4.25 -8.38
CA GLN A 128 -20.45 3.67 -9.72
C GLN A 128 -19.95 4.71 -10.72
N LEU A 129 -20.53 5.92 -10.72
CA LEU A 129 -20.10 6.99 -11.61
C LEU A 129 -18.67 7.44 -11.32
N SER A 130 -18.30 7.62 -10.05
CA SER A 130 -16.93 8.01 -9.65
C SER A 130 -15.89 6.98 -10.04
N SER A 131 -16.18 5.69 -9.86
CA SER A 131 -15.26 4.61 -10.27
C SER A 131 -14.99 4.60 -11.78
N LYS A 132 -16.00 4.92 -12.60
CA LYS A 132 -15.88 4.90 -14.07
C LYS A 132 -15.24 6.18 -14.62
N THR A 133 -15.46 7.33 -14.00
CA THR A 133 -14.83 8.60 -14.42
C THR A 133 -13.37 8.68 -13.99
N ARG A 134 -13.00 8.19 -12.80
CA ARG A 134 -11.59 8.15 -12.36
C ARG A 134 -10.72 7.32 -13.31
N LYS A 135 -11.22 6.15 -13.75
CA LYS A 135 -10.57 5.29 -14.76
C LYS A 135 -10.35 5.96 -16.13
N ARG A 136 -11.10 7.02 -16.45
CA ARG A 136 -10.96 7.77 -17.72
C ARG A 136 -9.94 8.91 -17.61
N ALA A 137 -9.82 9.55 -16.46
CA ALA A 137 -8.84 10.60 -16.20
C ALA A 137 -7.40 10.04 -16.22
N ASP A 138 -7.20 8.86 -15.64
CA ASP A 138 -5.91 8.17 -15.59
C ASP A 138 -5.38 7.73 -16.98
N ARG A 139 -6.27 7.57 -17.96
CA ARG A 139 -5.91 7.26 -19.37
C ARG A 139 -5.65 8.50 -20.24
N GLY A 140 -5.82 9.71 -19.69
CA GLY A 140 -5.57 10.97 -20.38
C GLY A 140 -4.08 11.32 -20.41
N GLY A 141 -3.28 10.58 -21.18
CA GLY A 141 -1.88 10.91 -21.41
C GLY A 141 -1.72 12.34 -21.93
N LYS A 142 -0.91 13.15 -21.24
CA LYS A 142 -0.50 14.49 -21.68
C LYS A 142 0.06 14.40 -23.11
N VAL A 143 -0.71 14.85 -24.10
CA VAL A 143 -0.16 15.17 -25.42
C VAL A 143 0.45 16.56 -25.32
N THR A 144 1.73 16.62 -24.95
CA THR A 144 2.54 17.83 -25.14
C THR A 144 2.87 17.93 -26.62
N GLY A 145 1.95 18.49 -27.40
CA GLY A 145 2.27 19.02 -28.72
C GLY A 145 3.05 20.32 -28.53
N SER A 146 4.34 20.32 -28.89
CA SER A 146 5.12 21.55 -28.98
C SER A 146 4.59 22.34 -30.17
N PHE A 147 4.02 23.52 -29.93
CA PHE A 147 3.71 24.47 -30.98
C PHE A 147 4.97 25.28 -31.24
N GLU A 148 5.65 25.01 -32.35
CA GLU A 148 6.63 25.95 -32.90
C GLU A 148 5.89 27.00 -33.72
N LEU A 149 6.17 28.27 -33.43
CA LEU A 149 5.74 29.47 -34.17
C LEU A 149 6.82 29.86 -35.18
#